data_AF-A0A7S3PNQ6-F1
#
_entry.id   AF-A0A7S3PNQ6-F1
#
_cell.length_a   1.000
_cell.length_b   1.000
_cell.length_c   1.000
_cell.angle_alpha   90.00
_cell.angle_beta   90.00
_cell.angle_gamma   90.00
#
_symmetry.space_group_name_H-M   'P 1'
#
loop_
_entity.id
_entity.type
_entity.pdbx_description
1 polymer ?
#
loop_
_entity_poly.entity_id
_entity_poly.type
_entity_poly.pdbx_seq_one_letter_code
_entity_poly.pdbx_strand_id
1 'polypeptide(L)'
;NIVVHALQELVQLECVKYSNDGFNIMSTNIGFLMCKRYIKADTMKAFNQLNTNTGDYDSILETISNAAEFSDMILRRNQKQWLNKVNWELGRFTRPKKERVKTVQQKIFQLFQAHLGKINPPDMTLVQETVKISKEGPRILETLFSYLANVKKSAIAPKAYILMRSVKLSSWSSDFLAQLPGIGPASLAELHSRNIFTLEALIRLTEKKYIAAVAQAKQILSQKVKVRSALTLSDTKRKATICIESANHAASKNCPPKNYRLFICQKEKLLK
;
A
#
# COMPACT_ATOMS: atom_id res chain seq x y z
N ASN A 1 -7.91 -18.34 -35.40
CA ASN A 1 -7.23 -17.03 -35.30
C ASN A 1 -7.08 -16.43 -33.90
N ILE A 2 -7.54 -17.08 -32.82
CA ILE A 2 -7.44 -16.52 -31.44
C ILE A 2 -5.99 -16.40 -30.96
N VAL A 3 -5.16 -17.42 -31.21
CA VAL A 3 -3.74 -17.44 -30.79
C VAL A 3 -2.94 -16.32 -31.45
N VAL A 4 -3.17 -16.09 -32.75
CA VAL A 4 -2.49 -15.04 -33.51
C VAL A 4 -2.83 -13.66 -32.96
N HIS A 5 -4.11 -13.41 -32.65
CA HIS A 5 -4.54 -12.14 -32.05
C HIS A 5 -3.92 -11.92 -30.65
N ALA A 6 -3.92 -12.96 -29.80
CA ALA A 6 -3.30 -12.86 -28.47
C ALA A 6 -1.79 -12.62 -28.53
N LEU A 7 -1.09 -13.26 -29.47
CA LEU A 7 0.34 -13.02 -29.70
C LEU A 7 0.59 -11.60 -30.21
N GLN A 8 -0.21 -11.11 -31.15
CA GLN A 8 -0.11 -9.73 -31.64
C GLN A 8 -0.27 -8.72 -30.49
N GLU A 9 -1.21 -8.95 -29.59
CA GLU A 9 -1.42 -8.11 -28.41
C GLU A 9 -0.20 -8.13 -27.46
N LEU A 10 0.34 -9.31 -27.17
CA LEU A 10 1.53 -9.44 -26.32
C LEU A 10 2.79 -8.82 -26.95
N VAL A 11 2.89 -8.84 -28.28
CA VAL A 11 3.96 -8.18 -29.03
C VAL A 11 3.81 -6.66 -28.97
N GLN A 12 2.59 -6.13 -29.12
CA GLN A 12 2.30 -4.69 -28.95
C GLN A 12 2.62 -4.19 -27.53
N LEU A 13 2.47 -5.06 -26.52
CA LEU A 13 2.83 -4.79 -25.13
C LEU A 13 4.30 -5.02 -24.81
N GLU A 14 5.14 -5.31 -25.82
CA GLU A 14 6.55 -5.65 -25.68
C GLU A 14 6.81 -6.79 -24.68
N CYS A 15 5.82 -7.64 -24.41
CA CYS A 15 5.94 -8.79 -23.49
C CYS A 15 6.63 -9.98 -24.17
N VAL A 16 6.51 -10.05 -25.49
CA VAL A 16 6.98 -11.14 -26.34
C VAL A 16 7.62 -10.56 -27.58
N LYS A 17 8.68 -11.20 -28.08
CA LYS A 17 9.34 -10.88 -29.35
C LYS A 17 9.48 -12.12 -30.21
N TYR A 18 9.43 -11.94 -31.52
CA TYR A 18 9.83 -12.98 -32.46
C TYR A 18 11.35 -13.04 -32.54
N SER A 19 11.90 -14.25 -32.68
CA SER A 19 13.31 -14.47 -33.00
C SER A 19 13.63 -13.89 -34.39
N ASN A 20 14.91 -13.68 -34.67
CA ASN A 20 15.39 -13.19 -35.97
C ASN A 20 14.95 -14.11 -37.13
N ASP A 21 14.75 -15.40 -36.85
CA ASP A 21 14.31 -16.41 -37.81
C ASP A 21 12.78 -16.41 -38.01
N GLY A 22 12.01 -15.63 -37.25
CA GLY A 22 10.55 -15.52 -37.33
C GLY A 22 9.75 -16.71 -36.80
N PHE A 23 10.38 -17.87 -36.61
CA PHE A 23 9.71 -19.11 -36.17
C PHE A 23 9.60 -19.25 -34.65
N ASN A 24 10.51 -18.63 -33.89
CA ASN A 24 10.58 -18.79 -32.44
C ASN A 24 10.04 -17.56 -31.71
N ILE A 25 9.37 -17.81 -30.59
CA ILE A 25 8.78 -16.79 -29.73
C ILE A 25 9.59 -16.73 -28.43
N MET A 26 10.07 -15.55 -28.07
CA MET A 26 10.85 -15.32 -26.85
C MET A 26 10.13 -14.35 -25.91
N SER A 27 10.11 -14.67 -24.62
CA SER A 27 9.66 -13.72 -23.59
C SER A 27 10.67 -12.58 -23.44
N THR A 28 10.17 -11.37 -23.28
CA THR A 28 10.99 -10.22 -22.83
C THR A 28 11.04 -10.16 -21.30
N ASN A 29 11.83 -9.24 -20.75
CA ASN A 29 11.82 -8.96 -19.31
C ASN A 29 10.44 -8.49 -18.81
N ILE A 30 9.70 -7.77 -19.64
CA ILE A 30 8.36 -7.27 -19.31
C ILE A 30 7.36 -8.45 -19.26
N GLY A 31 7.41 -9.36 -20.25
CA GLY A 31 6.59 -10.56 -20.25
C GLY A 31 6.91 -11.48 -19.08
N PHE A 32 8.20 -11.66 -18.77
CA PHE A 32 8.63 -12.44 -17.61
C PHE A 32 8.11 -11.82 -16.30
N LEU A 33 8.19 -10.50 -16.15
CA LEU A 33 7.69 -9.77 -14.99
C LEU A 33 6.18 -9.96 -14.80
N MET A 34 5.43 -9.81 -15.89
CA MET A 34 3.97 -9.98 -15.92
C MET A 34 3.58 -11.38 -15.44
N CYS A 35 4.19 -12.42 -16.03
CA CYS A 35 3.93 -13.81 -15.66
C CYS A 35 4.36 -14.13 -14.22
N LYS A 36 5.54 -13.66 -13.80
CA LYS A 36 6.09 -13.90 -12.46
C LYS A 36 5.18 -13.38 -11.34
N ARG A 37 4.47 -12.28 -11.58
CA ARG A 37 3.59 -11.64 -10.59
C ARG A 37 2.10 -11.84 -10.87
N TYR A 38 1.74 -12.67 -11.86
CA TYR A 38 0.36 -12.96 -12.24
C TYR A 38 -0.46 -11.68 -12.51
N ILE A 39 0.11 -10.77 -13.31
CA ILE A 39 -0.55 -9.54 -13.75
C ILE A 39 -1.21 -9.78 -15.10
N LYS A 40 -2.42 -9.24 -15.29
CA LYS A 40 -3.16 -9.39 -16.55
C LYS A 40 -2.57 -8.50 -17.65
N ALA A 41 -2.64 -8.94 -18.90
CA ALA A 41 -2.18 -8.16 -20.06
C ALA A 41 -2.91 -6.81 -20.19
N ASP A 42 -4.21 -6.75 -19.87
CA ASP A 42 -4.98 -5.50 -19.86
C ASP A 42 -4.43 -4.47 -18.84
N THR A 43 -3.88 -4.92 -17.73
CA THR A 43 -3.22 -4.05 -16.75
C THR A 43 -1.91 -3.48 -17.31
N MET A 44 -1.18 -4.28 -18.10
CA MET A 44 0.01 -3.78 -18.81
C MET A 44 -0.35 -2.71 -19.86
N LYS A 45 -1.52 -2.80 -20.51
CA LYS A 45 -2.03 -1.71 -21.37
C LYS A 45 -2.20 -0.41 -20.58
N ALA A 46 -2.76 -0.49 -19.37
CA ALA A 46 -2.90 0.68 -18.51
C ALA A 46 -1.54 1.29 -18.11
N PHE A 47 -0.51 0.45 -17.90
CA PHE A 47 0.85 0.92 -17.62
C PHE A 47 1.49 1.64 -18.80
N ASN A 48 1.30 1.15 -20.03
CA ASN A 48 1.79 1.80 -21.25
C ASN A 48 1.18 3.21 -21.43
N GLN A 49 -0.08 3.39 -21.02
CA GLN A 49 -0.81 4.67 -21.10
C GLN A 49 -0.43 5.68 -20.00
N LEU A 50 0.40 5.30 -19.02
CA LEU A 50 0.80 6.21 -17.94
C LEU A 50 1.65 7.35 -18.51
N ASN A 51 1.10 8.57 -18.41
CA ASN A 51 1.77 9.81 -18.78
C ASN A 51 2.93 10.10 -17.83
N THR A 52 4.15 10.11 -18.37
CA THR A 52 5.34 10.25 -17.55
C THR A 52 5.82 11.67 -17.30
N ASN A 53 5.18 12.65 -17.94
CA ASN A 53 5.60 14.05 -17.87
C ASN A 53 5.06 14.78 -16.64
N THR A 54 3.93 14.33 -16.08
CA THR A 54 3.30 14.96 -14.91
C THR A 54 3.69 14.29 -13.59
N GLY A 55 4.13 13.04 -13.63
CA GLY A 55 4.79 12.32 -12.54
C GLY A 55 4.18 12.48 -11.14
N ASP A 56 2.88 12.66 -11.02
CA ASP A 56 2.21 12.90 -9.74
C ASP A 56 1.79 11.56 -9.10
N TYR A 57 1.62 11.52 -7.78
CA TYR A 57 1.07 10.32 -7.13
C TYR A 57 -0.35 10.02 -7.64
N ASP A 58 -1.08 11.08 -7.99
CA ASP A 58 -2.43 11.02 -8.56
C ASP A 58 -2.46 10.24 -9.87
N SER A 59 -1.52 10.48 -10.79
CA SER A 59 -1.51 9.79 -12.08
C SER A 59 -1.18 8.30 -11.92
N ILE A 60 -0.29 7.96 -10.99
CA ILE A 60 0.02 6.57 -10.65
C ILE A 60 -1.23 5.88 -10.10
N LEU A 61 -1.91 6.49 -9.13
CA LEU A 61 -3.14 5.95 -8.53
C LEU A 61 -4.27 5.81 -9.56
N GLU A 62 -4.42 6.77 -10.46
CA GLU A 62 -5.38 6.68 -11.57
C GLU A 62 -5.09 5.48 -12.48
N THR A 63 -3.83 5.28 -12.88
CA THR A 63 -3.44 4.14 -13.70
C THR A 63 -3.73 2.81 -13.00
N ILE A 64 -3.43 2.69 -11.71
CA ILE A 64 -3.67 1.44 -10.95
C ILE A 64 -5.18 1.23 -10.71
N SER A 65 -5.95 2.31 -10.63
CA SER A 65 -7.41 2.22 -10.51
C SER A 65 -8.08 1.65 -11.78
N ASN A 66 -7.36 1.65 -12.91
CA ASN A 66 -7.78 1.03 -14.17
C ASN A 66 -7.29 -0.42 -14.31
N ALA A 67 -6.61 -0.98 -13.32
CA ALA A 67 -6.05 -2.32 -13.39
C ALA A 67 -7.15 -3.41 -13.50
N ALA A 68 -6.94 -4.38 -14.39
CA ALA A 68 -7.91 -5.43 -14.67
C ALA A 68 -8.06 -6.44 -13.52
N GLU A 69 -7.20 -6.40 -12.51
CA GLU A 69 -7.33 -7.15 -11.25
C GLU A 69 -8.54 -6.69 -10.42
N PHE A 70 -9.03 -5.46 -10.66
CA PHE A 70 -10.19 -4.87 -9.98
C PHE A 70 -11.46 -4.86 -10.84
N SER A 71 -11.45 -5.56 -11.99
CA SER A 71 -12.54 -5.56 -12.96
C SER A 71 -13.87 -6.11 -12.43
N ASP A 72 -13.84 -6.87 -11.34
CA ASP A 72 -14.98 -7.47 -10.65
C ASP A 72 -15.67 -6.52 -9.65
N MET A 73 -15.07 -5.36 -9.35
CA MET A 73 -15.67 -4.37 -8.46
C MET A 73 -16.83 -3.65 -9.15
N ILE A 74 -17.90 -3.38 -8.39
CA ILE A 74 -19.12 -2.74 -8.91
C ILE A 74 -19.45 -1.52 -8.06
N LEU A 75 -19.80 -0.40 -8.70
CA LEU A 75 -20.25 0.81 -8.00
C LEU A 75 -21.73 0.73 -7.66
N ARG A 76 -22.05 0.57 -6.38
CA ARG A 76 -23.45 0.52 -5.88
C ARG A 76 -23.94 1.91 -5.48
N ARG A 77 -25.26 2.14 -5.54
CA ARG A 77 -25.88 3.45 -5.24
C ARG A 77 -25.66 3.88 -3.78
N ASN A 78 -25.87 2.97 -2.83
CA ASN A 78 -25.71 3.22 -1.39
C ASN A 78 -24.27 3.61 -0.98
N GLN A 79 -23.27 3.13 -1.72
CA GLN A 79 -21.86 3.42 -1.44
C GLN A 79 -21.45 4.84 -1.87
N LYS A 80 -22.18 5.48 -2.79
CA LYS A 80 -21.79 6.77 -3.39
C LYS A 80 -21.68 7.89 -2.36
N GLN A 81 -22.55 7.94 -1.37
CA GLN A 81 -22.53 8.99 -0.36
C GLN A 81 -21.21 8.97 0.43
N TRP A 82 -20.80 7.79 0.89
CA TRP A 82 -19.54 7.63 1.61
C TRP A 82 -18.33 7.85 0.71
N LEU A 83 -18.32 7.30 -0.51
CA LEU A 83 -17.21 7.51 -1.46
C LEU A 83 -17.01 8.99 -1.81
N ASN A 84 -18.10 9.74 -1.96
CA ASN A 84 -18.00 11.17 -2.19
C ASN A 84 -17.51 11.92 -0.94
N LYS A 85 -17.96 11.52 0.26
CA LYS A 85 -17.45 12.06 1.53
C LYS A 85 -15.93 11.87 1.64
N VAL A 86 -15.42 10.67 1.34
CA VAL A 86 -13.99 10.37 1.27
C VAL A 86 -13.28 11.31 0.28
N ASN A 87 -13.84 11.50 -0.92
CA ASN A 87 -13.28 12.38 -1.95
C ASN A 87 -13.16 13.85 -1.50
N TRP A 88 -14.11 14.35 -0.69
CA TRP A 88 -14.06 15.71 -0.16
C TRP A 88 -13.19 15.85 1.10
N GLU A 89 -13.20 14.85 1.99
CA GLU A 89 -12.46 14.88 3.26
C GLU A 89 -10.97 14.56 3.09
N LEU A 90 -10.61 13.67 2.17
CA LEU A 90 -9.23 13.25 1.89
C LEU A 90 -8.50 14.10 0.85
N GLY A 91 -9.08 15.24 0.44
CA GLY A 91 -8.42 16.25 -0.40
C GLY A 91 -7.11 16.83 0.17
N ARG A 92 -6.61 16.28 1.29
CA ARG A 92 -5.30 16.55 1.90
C ARG A 92 -4.12 15.88 1.20
N PHE A 93 -4.32 14.80 0.43
CA PHE A 93 -3.19 13.98 -0.07
C PHE A 93 -3.13 13.78 -1.59
N THR A 94 -4.23 14.05 -2.29
CA THR A 94 -4.34 14.08 -3.76
C THR A 94 -5.25 15.24 -4.14
N ARG A 95 -5.19 15.76 -5.36
CA ARG A 95 -6.10 16.86 -5.76
C ARG A 95 -7.55 16.39 -5.60
N PRO A 96 -8.37 17.03 -4.74
CA PRO A 96 -9.77 16.66 -4.64
C PRO A 96 -10.42 16.89 -6.00
N LYS A 97 -10.82 15.79 -6.65
CA LYS A 97 -11.64 15.87 -7.84
C LYS A 97 -12.97 16.38 -7.35
N LYS A 98 -13.31 17.66 -7.55
CA LYS A 98 -14.58 18.27 -7.12
C LYS A 98 -15.83 17.66 -7.79
N GLU A 99 -15.70 16.48 -8.38
CA GLU A 99 -16.72 15.73 -9.06
C GLU A 99 -17.23 14.58 -8.18
N ARG A 100 -18.51 14.25 -8.32
CA ARG A 100 -19.10 13.05 -7.71
C ARG A 100 -18.57 11.78 -8.39
N VAL A 101 -18.41 10.72 -7.61
CA VAL A 101 -18.01 9.38 -8.06
C VAL A 101 -19.12 8.78 -8.94
N LYS A 102 -18.79 8.59 -10.21
CA LYS A 102 -19.67 8.07 -11.28
C LYS A 102 -19.19 6.71 -11.81
N THR A 103 -17.88 6.46 -11.81
CA THR A 103 -17.28 5.27 -12.41
C THR A 103 -16.69 4.32 -11.37
N VAL A 104 -16.51 3.04 -11.74
CA VAL A 104 -15.86 2.04 -10.88
C VAL A 104 -14.40 2.41 -10.61
N GLN A 105 -13.72 2.97 -11.61
CA GLN A 105 -12.35 3.45 -11.52
C GLN A 105 -12.21 4.56 -10.47
N GLN A 106 -13.14 5.52 -10.47
CA GLN A 106 -13.19 6.55 -9.44
C GLN A 106 -13.45 5.95 -8.05
N LYS A 107 -14.30 4.92 -7.94
CA LYS A 107 -14.48 4.20 -6.68
C LYS A 107 -13.19 3.54 -6.20
N ILE A 108 -12.49 2.79 -7.05
CA ILE A 108 -11.22 2.14 -6.70
C ILE A 108 -10.20 3.18 -6.24
N PHE A 109 -10.10 4.29 -6.96
CA PHE A 109 -9.24 5.42 -6.59
C PHE A 109 -9.55 5.91 -5.17
N GLN A 110 -10.83 6.17 -4.84
CA GLN A 110 -11.23 6.59 -3.50
C GLN A 110 -10.99 5.52 -2.43
N LEU A 111 -11.12 4.23 -2.76
CA LEU A 111 -10.83 3.15 -1.84
C LEU A 111 -9.33 3.05 -1.51
N PHE A 112 -8.44 3.29 -2.50
CA PHE A 112 -7.01 3.44 -2.22
C PHE A 112 -6.75 4.59 -1.25
N GLN A 113 -7.40 5.74 -1.43
CA GLN A 113 -7.24 6.86 -0.52
C GLN A 113 -7.76 6.56 0.88
N ALA A 114 -8.93 5.93 0.99
CA ALA A 114 -9.50 5.51 2.26
C ALA A 114 -8.58 4.54 2.99
N HIS A 115 -8.01 3.56 2.29
CA HIS A 115 -7.03 2.62 2.83
C HIS A 115 -5.77 3.31 3.35
N LEU A 116 -5.22 4.23 2.57
CA LEU A 116 -4.02 4.99 2.94
C LEU A 116 -4.28 6.00 4.08
N GLY A 117 -5.49 6.53 4.16
CA GLY A 117 -5.96 7.45 5.19
C GLY A 117 -6.51 6.75 6.45
N LYS A 118 -6.51 5.41 6.50
CA LYS A 118 -7.11 4.60 7.58
C LYS A 118 -8.56 4.99 7.88
N ILE A 119 -9.33 5.33 6.86
CA ILE A 119 -10.77 5.60 6.99
C ILE A 119 -11.52 4.28 6.93
N ASN A 120 -12.26 3.98 7.99
CA ASN A 120 -13.07 2.78 8.06
C ASN A 120 -14.30 2.90 7.13
N PRO A 121 -14.50 1.97 6.18
CA PRO A 121 -15.73 1.93 5.39
C PRO A 121 -16.93 1.52 6.26
N PRO A 122 -18.14 2.05 5.97
CA PRO A 122 -19.34 1.77 6.75
C PRO A 122 -19.95 0.39 6.42
N ASP A 123 -19.77 -0.07 5.19
CA ASP A 123 -20.40 -1.29 4.68
C ASP A 123 -19.39 -2.44 4.58
N MET A 124 -19.80 -3.66 4.97
CA MET A 124 -18.97 -4.86 4.85
C MET A 124 -18.47 -5.12 3.41
N THR A 125 -19.28 -4.78 2.41
CA THR A 125 -18.88 -4.88 0.99
C THR A 125 -17.70 -3.97 0.67
N LEU A 126 -17.71 -2.73 1.15
CA LEU A 126 -16.59 -1.79 0.98
C LEU A 126 -15.36 -2.24 1.79
N VAL A 127 -15.56 -2.82 2.97
CA VAL A 127 -14.47 -3.40 3.77
C VAL A 127 -13.76 -4.52 2.98
N GLN A 128 -14.52 -5.44 2.38
CA GLN A 128 -13.96 -6.51 1.55
C GLN A 128 -13.22 -5.97 0.32
N GLU A 129 -13.79 -4.98 -0.36
CA GLU A 129 -13.15 -4.32 -1.51
C GLU A 129 -11.85 -3.60 -1.11
N THR A 130 -11.82 -2.93 0.04
CA THR A 130 -10.60 -2.33 0.61
C THR A 130 -9.55 -3.37 0.97
N VAL A 131 -9.94 -4.51 1.56
CA VAL A 131 -9.02 -5.63 1.83
C VAL A 131 -8.44 -6.17 0.53
N LYS A 132 -9.25 -6.31 -0.52
CA LYS A 132 -8.76 -6.71 -1.85
C LYS A 132 -7.73 -5.72 -2.38
N ILE A 133 -7.99 -4.42 -2.27
CA ILE A 133 -7.02 -3.37 -2.67
C ILE A 133 -5.72 -3.46 -1.87
N SER A 134 -5.79 -3.68 -0.57
CA SER A 134 -4.60 -3.83 0.28
C SER A 134 -3.76 -5.07 -0.09
N LYS A 135 -4.38 -6.14 -0.59
CA LYS A 135 -3.69 -7.37 -1.00
C LYS A 135 -3.10 -7.26 -2.40
N GLU A 136 -3.89 -6.78 -3.35
CA GLU A 136 -3.52 -6.72 -4.77
C GLU A 136 -2.72 -5.48 -5.14
N GLY A 137 -3.02 -4.34 -4.51
CA GLY A 137 -2.40 -3.05 -4.79
C GLY A 137 -0.87 -3.08 -4.73
N PRO A 138 -0.23 -3.60 -3.66
CA PRO A 138 1.23 -3.66 -3.57
C PRO A 138 1.86 -4.47 -4.73
N ARG A 139 1.25 -5.58 -5.12
CA ARG A 139 1.73 -6.45 -6.22
C ARG A 139 1.69 -5.73 -7.57
N ILE A 140 0.59 -5.01 -7.84
CA ILE A 140 0.42 -4.22 -9.07
C ILE A 140 1.42 -3.05 -9.09
N LEU A 141 1.58 -2.34 -7.96
CA LEU A 141 2.53 -1.25 -7.80
C LEU A 141 4.00 -1.68 -7.94
N GLU A 142 4.36 -2.83 -7.39
CA GLU A 142 5.70 -3.41 -7.53
C GLU A 142 6.01 -3.77 -9.00
N THR A 143 5.00 -4.28 -9.71
CA THR A 143 5.07 -4.53 -11.16
C THR A 143 5.23 -3.24 -11.93
N LEU A 144 4.44 -2.21 -11.63
CA LEU A 144 4.58 -0.89 -12.23
C LEU A 144 5.98 -0.30 -12.01
N PHE A 145 6.51 -0.35 -10.78
CA PHE A 145 7.88 0.08 -10.48
C PHE A 145 8.91 -0.64 -11.35
N SER A 146 8.81 -1.97 -11.42
CA SER A 146 9.76 -2.78 -12.19
C SER A 146 9.61 -2.55 -13.70
N TYR A 147 8.38 -2.33 -14.19
CA TYR A 147 8.12 -1.96 -15.57
C TYR A 147 8.72 -0.58 -15.92
N LEU A 148 8.50 0.43 -15.09
CA LEU A 148 9.06 1.78 -15.27
C LEU A 148 10.59 1.78 -15.25
N ALA A 149 11.20 0.92 -14.43
CA ALA A 149 12.65 0.71 -14.40
C ALA A 149 13.19 0.11 -15.71
N ASN A 150 12.42 -0.76 -16.39
CA ASN A 150 12.82 -1.36 -17.67
C ASN A 150 12.63 -0.38 -18.85
N VAL A 151 11.54 0.39 -18.87
CA VAL A 151 11.19 1.31 -19.98
C VAL A 151 11.97 2.64 -19.93
N LYS A 152 13.00 2.75 -19.08
CA LYS A 152 13.82 3.96 -18.85
C LYS A 152 13.00 5.20 -18.40
N LYS A 153 11.75 5.02 -17.95
CA LYS A 153 10.89 6.06 -17.37
C LYS A 153 11.24 6.28 -15.89
N SER A 154 12.49 6.67 -15.63
CA SER A 154 13.10 6.64 -14.30
C SER A 154 12.47 7.63 -13.29
N ALA A 155 12.02 8.81 -13.74
CA ALA A 155 11.58 9.87 -12.83
C ALA A 155 10.37 9.48 -11.94
N ILE A 156 9.52 8.57 -12.41
CA ILE A 156 8.29 8.16 -11.71
C ILE A 156 8.47 6.87 -10.92
N ALA A 157 9.46 6.04 -11.28
CA ALA A 157 9.69 4.75 -10.64
C ALA A 157 9.84 4.87 -9.10
N PRO A 158 10.61 5.82 -8.53
CA PRO A 158 10.69 6.00 -7.08
C PRO A 158 9.34 6.32 -6.44
N LYS A 159 8.48 7.11 -7.09
CA LYS A 159 7.14 7.44 -6.58
C LYS A 159 6.23 6.22 -6.57
N ALA A 160 6.27 5.39 -7.61
CA ALA A 160 5.56 4.12 -7.64
C ALA A 160 6.00 3.19 -6.49
N TYR A 161 7.31 3.16 -6.18
CA TYR A 161 7.85 2.37 -5.07
C TYR A 161 7.43 2.93 -3.70
N ILE A 162 7.44 4.25 -3.50
CA ILE A 162 6.95 4.87 -2.26
C ILE A 162 5.48 4.52 -2.07
N LEU A 163 4.67 4.68 -3.12
CA LEU A 163 3.24 4.37 -3.07
C LEU A 163 2.98 2.88 -2.79
N MET A 164 3.78 1.98 -3.36
CA MET A 164 3.73 0.54 -3.05
C MET A 164 3.88 0.30 -1.54
N ARG A 165 4.87 0.93 -0.92
CA ARG A 165 5.12 0.82 0.53
C ARG A 165 3.97 1.43 1.32
N SER A 166 3.50 2.60 0.92
CA SER A 166 2.37 3.29 1.53
C SER A 166 1.12 2.43 1.55
N VAL A 167 0.79 1.75 0.44
CA VAL A 167 -0.36 0.84 0.37
C VAL A 167 -0.13 -0.40 1.25
N LYS A 168 1.07 -0.99 1.22
CA LYS A 168 1.39 -2.16 2.05
C LYS A 168 1.28 -1.87 3.55
N LEU A 169 1.59 -0.65 3.96
CA LEU A 169 1.61 -0.23 5.37
C LEU A 169 0.38 0.61 5.77
N SER A 170 -0.56 0.83 4.85
CA SER A 170 -1.75 1.65 5.08
C SER A 170 -1.38 3.04 5.64
N SER A 171 -0.40 3.71 5.03
CA SER A 171 0.04 5.04 5.45
C SER A 171 0.48 5.90 4.26
N TRP A 172 -0.11 7.08 4.13
CA TRP A 172 0.33 8.12 3.19
C TRP A 172 1.74 8.66 3.46
N SER A 173 2.30 8.42 4.64
CA SER A 173 3.43 9.18 5.16
C SER A 173 4.67 9.09 4.26
N SER A 174 5.13 10.28 3.82
CA SER A 174 6.54 10.53 3.49
C SER A 174 7.45 10.21 4.68
N ASP A 175 6.89 10.29 5.88
CA ASP A 175 7.55 9.97 7.12
C ASP A 175 7.76 8.46 7.28
N PHE A 176 9.02 8.05 7.29
CA PHE A 176 9.43 6.66 7.44
C PHE A 176 9.13 6.11 8.82
N LEU A 177 9.01 6.96 9.84
CA LEU A 177 8.77 6.53 11.22
C LEU A 177 7.32 6.08 11.42
N ALA A 178 6.37 6.76 10.77
CA ALA A 178 4.96 6.39 10.81
C ALA A 178 4.65 5.05 10.13
N GLN A 179 5.61 4.53 9.35
CA GLN A 179 5.54 3.24 8.69
C GLN A 179 5.97 2.08 9.60
N LEU A 180 6.59 2.35 10.76
CA LEU A 180 7.06 1.32 11.68
C LEU A 180 5.93 0.79 12.56
N PRO A 181 5.83 -0.54 12.74
CA PRO A 181 4.84 -1.12 13.65
C PRO A 181 5.09 -0.65 15.08
N GLY A 182 4.03 -0.27 15.80
CA GLY A 182 4.10 0.21 17.18
C GLY A 182 4.32 1.71 17.35
N ILE A 183 4.67 2.45 16.28
CA ILE A 183 4.74 3.92 16.34
C ILE A 183 3.37 4.50 15.97
N GLY A 184 2.61 4.86 17.00
CA GLY A 184 1.35 5.58 16.83
C GLY A 184 1.55 7.08 16.55
N PRO A 185 0.49 7.80 16.15
CA PRO A 185 0.57 9.24 15.85
C PRO A 185 1.07 10.09 17.04
N ALA A 186 0.79 9.66 18.28
CA ALA A 186 1.30 10.34 19.48
C ALA A 186 2.81 10.17 19.65
N SER A 187 3.32 8.94 19.49
CA SER A 187 4.76 8.67 19.54
C SER A 187 5.49 9.37 18.39
N LEU A 188 4.88 9.42 17.21
CA LEU A 188 5.41 10.12 16.05
C LEU A 188 5.53 11.64 16.31
N ALA A 189 4.49 12.26 16.85
CA ALA A 189 4.52 13.68 17.19
C ALA A 189 5.63 14.02 18.20
N GLU A 190 5.89 13.11 19.15
CA GLU A 190 6.96 13.26 20.14
C GLU A 190 8.36 13.04 19.54
N LEU A 191 8.50 12.15 18.57
CA LEU A 191 9.77 12.00 17.84
C LEU A 191 10.06 13.26 17.01
N HIS A 192 9.03 13.83 16.39
CA HIS A 192 9.16 15.05 15.60
C HIS A 192 9.47 16.27 16.47
N SER A 193 8.86 16.38 17.65
CA SER A 193 9.19 17.46 18.61
C SER A 193 10.65 17.43 19.06
N ARG A 194 11.30 16.26 18.95
CA ARG A 194 12.72 16.03 19.24
C ARG A 194 13.61 16.08 18.01
N ASN A 195 13.10 16.54 16.87
CA ASN A 195 13.79 16.57 15.57
C ASN A 195 14.27 15.20 15.06
N ILE A 196 13.57 14.12 15.43
CA ILE A 196 13.84 12.77 14.94
C ILE A 196 12.86 12.45 13.81
N PHE A 197 13.36 12.51 12.58
CA PHE A 197 12.59 12.21 11.36
C PHE A 197 13.14 11.01 10.58
N THR A 198 14.34 10.52 10.96
CA THR A 198 15.03 9.45 10.25
C THR A 198 15.20 8.21 11.11
N LEU A 199 15.27 7.05 10.45
CA LEU A 199 15.52 5.78 11.13
C LEU A 199 16.90 5.78 11.82
N GLU A 200 17.90 6.41 11.21
CA GLU A 200 19.24 6.52 11.81
C GLU A 200 19.21 7.32 13.13
N ALA A 201 18.49 8.44 13.17
CA ALA A 201 18.34 9.22 14.39
C ALA A 201 17.59 8.43 15.46
N LEU A 202 16.60 7.61 15.08
CA LEU A 202 15.90 6.72 15.99
C LEU A 202 16.80 5.61 16.53
N ILE A 203 17.64 4.98 15.71
CA ILE A 203 18.57 3.91 16.12
C ILE A 203 19.66 4.46 17.04
N ARG A 204 20.10 5.71 16.83
CA ARG A 204 21.06 6.38 17.71
C ARG A 204 20.49 6.70 19.09
N LEU A 205 19.17 6.62 19.28
CA LEU A 205 18.58 6.70 20.61
C LEU A 205 18.79 5.38 21.36
N THR A 206 19.44 5.47 22.52
CA THR A 206 19.53 4.36 23.47
C THR A 206 18.14 3.98 24.00
N GLU A 207 17.88 2.70 24.28
CA GLU A 207 16.57 2.18 24.76
C GLU A 207 15.96 3.03 25.90
N LYS A 208 16.78 3.53 26.82
CA LYS A 208 16.36 4.40 27.94
C LYS A 208 15.71 5.72 27.49
N LYS A 209 16.22 6.34 26.42
CA LYS A 209 15.69 7.61 25.88
C LYS A 209 14.40 7.38 25.08
N TYR A 210 14.30 6.26 24.38
CA TYR A 210 13.08 5.85 23.67
C TYR A 210 11.94 5.51 24.65
N ILE A 211 12.22 4.72 25.69
CA ILE A 211 11.25 4.38 26.75
C ILE A 211 10.78 5.65 27.47
N ALA A 212 11.67 6.59 27.77
CA ALA A 212 11.31 7.88 28.38
C ALA A 212 10.42 8.73 27.47
N ALA A 213 10.70 8.78 26.16
CA ALA A 213 9.88 9.51 25.18
C ALA A 213 8.48 8.88 25.01
N VAL A 214 8.39 7.55 24.93
CA VAL A 214 7.11 6.83 24.84
C VAL A 214 6.32 6.91 26.15
N ALA A 215 6.99 6.89 27.30
CA ALA A 215 6.36 7.08 28.62
C ALA A 215 5.77 8.49 28.79
N GLN A 216 6.50 9.53 28.35
CA GLN A 216 5.99 10.90 28.33
C GLN A 216 4.80 11.05 27.37
N ALA A 217 4.85 10.43 26.19
CA ALA A 217 3.70 10.42 25.28
C ALA A 217 2.46 9.74 25.89
N LYS A 218 2.62 8.62 26.63
CA LYS A 218 1.55 7.98 27.41
C LYS A 218 1.00 8.90 28.52
N GLN A 219 1.86 9.68 29.18
CA GLN A 219 1.48 10.62 30.23
C GLN A 219 0.74 11.86 29.69
N ILE A 220 1.12 12.35 28.52
CA ILE A 220 0.42 13.44 27.82
C ILE A 220 -0.96 12.95 27.31
N LEU A 221 -1.06 11.70 26.85
CA LEU A 221 -2.33 11.06 26.49
C LEU A 221 -3.24 10.85 27.71
N SER A 222 -2.71 10.40 28.85
CA SER A 222 -3.51 10.24 30.07
C SER A 222 -4.00 11.58 30.64
N GLN A 223 -3.20 12.65 30.50
CA GLN A 223 -3.62 14.01 30.82
C GLN A 223 -4.69 14.53 29.84
N LYS A 224 -4.59 14.26 28.53
CA LYS A 224 -5.60 14.64 27.53
C LYS A 224 -6.90 13.83 27.64
N VAL A 225 -6.84 12.56 28.05
CA VAL A 225 -8.03 11.71 28.28
C VAL A 225 -8.77 12.11 29.56
N LYS A 226 -8.07 12.59 30.60
CA LYS A 226 -8.69 13.19 31.80
C LYS A 226 -9.57 14.40 31.48
N VAL A 227 -9.33 15.12 30.38
CA VAL A 227 -10.14 16.29 29.97
C VAL A 227 -11.47 15.88 29.31
N ARG A 228 -11.66 14.61 28.91
CA ARG A 228 -12.92 14.14 28.29
C ARG A 228 -13.85 13.36 29.22
N SER A 229 -13.43 13.02 30.42
CA SER A 229 -14.19 12.18 31.36
C SER A 229 -14.39 12.84 32.73
N ALA A 230 -14.61 14.14 32.76
CA ALA A 230 -15.22 14.83 33.90
C ALA A 230 -16.76 14.73 33.91
N LEU A 231 -17.32 13.68 33.31
CA LEU A 231 -18.69 13.20 33.58
C LEU A 231 -18.56 11.87 34.32
N THR A 232 -18.45 12.03 35.64
CA THR A 232 -18.79 11.10 36.73
C THR A 232 -18.29 9.65 36.65
N LEU A 233 -17.24 9.38 37.45
CA LEU A 233 -17.01 8.08 38.06
C LEU A 233 -18.22 7.69 38.93
N SER A 234 -18.73 6.48 38.76
CA SER A 234 -19.33 5.73 39.87
C SER A 234 -18.65 4.37 39.96
N ASP A 235 -18.13 4.10 41.15
CA ASP A 235 -17.47 2.87 41.57
C ASP A 235 -18.43 1.68 41.49
N THR A 236 -17.99 0.54 40.96
CA THR A 236 -18.30 -0.78 41.54
C THR A 236 -17.27 -1.83 41.13
N LYS A 237 -16.79 -2.56 42.15
CA LYS A 237 -15.87 -3.70 42.12
C LYS A 237 -16.38 -4.84 41.24
N ARG A 238 -15.49 -5.55 40.49
CA ARG A 238 -15.23 -7.00 40.59
C ARG A 238 -14.34 -7.53 39.44
N LYS A 239 -13.56 -8.56 39.81
CA LYS A 239 -12.58 -9.37 39.06
C LYS A 239 -13.02 -9.76 37.64
N ALA A 240 -12.05 -9.81 36.72
CA ALA A 240 -12.04 -10.78 35.63
C ALA A 240 -10.61 -11.26 35.35
N THR A 241 -10.37 -12.50 35.74
CA THR A 241 -9.28 -13.38 35.31
C THR A 241 -9.12 -13.34 33.79
N ILE A 242 -7.91 -13.09 33.27
CA ILE A 242 -7.62 -13.33 31.86
C ILE A 242 -7.11 -14.77 31.75
N CYS A 243 -8.01 -15.67 31.36
CA CYS A 243 -7.65 -16.98 30.84
C CYS A 243 -6.88 -16.78 29.54
N ILE A 244 -5.64 -17.28 29.49
CA ILE A 244 -4.94 -17.53 28.22
C ILE A 244 -5.33 -18.97 27.85
N GLU A 245 -6.45 -19.13 27.15
CA GLU A 245 -6.72 -20.38 26.44
C GLU A 245 -6.28 -20.23 24.99
N SER A 246 -5.29 -21.04 24.65
CA SER A 246 -4.96 -21.41 23.28
C SER A 246 -5.75 -22.66 22.93
N ALA A 247 -6.61 -22.56 21.93
CA ALA A 247 -7.33 -23.65 21.28
C ALA A 247 -7.70 -23.11 19.88
N ASN A 248 -7.38 -23.69 18.73
CA ASN A 248 -6.87 -25.00 18.37
C ASN A 248 -6.18 -24.83 17.00
N HIS A 249 -4.96 -25.35 16.84
CA HIS A 249 -4.78 -26.50 15.96
C HIS A 249 -3.48 -27.23 16.30
N ALA A 250 -3.72 -28.51 16.57
CA ALA A 250 -2.81 -29.57 16.90
C ALA A 250 -1.47 -29.55 16.16
N ALA A 251 -0.46 -29.99 16.90
CA ALA A 251 0.75 -30.61 16.41
C ALA A 251 0.45 -31.59 15.27
N SER A 252 0.91 -31.28 14.07
CA SER A 252 1.53 -32.28 13.20
C SER A 252 3.03 -32.20 13.42
N LYS A 253 3.57 -33.24 14.07
CA LYS A 253 5.00 -33.49 14.16
C LYS A 253 5.50 -33.91 12.77
N ASN A 254 6.12 -32.98 12.04
CA ASN A 254 7.22 -33.18 11.07
C ASN A 254 7.25 -32.02 10.08
N CYS A 255 7.96 -30.94 10.42
CA CYS A 255 8.51 -30.04 9.41
C CYS A 255 9.70 -29.28 10.01
N PRO A 256 10.90 -29.33 9.41
CA PRO A 256 12.07 -28.66 9.96
C PRO A 256 11.93 -27.13 9.86
N PRO A 257 12.57 -26.36 10.77
CA PRO A 257 12.54 -24.90 10.70
C PRO A 257 13.22 -24.43 9.42
N LYS A 258 12.47 -23.77 8.53
CA LYS A 258 13.03 -23.08 7.35
C LYS A 258 13.75 -21.81 7.81
N ASN A 259 15.08 -21.86 7.78
CA ASN A 259 15.95 -20.70 7.89
C ASN A 259 15.71 -19.74 6.71
N TYR A 260 15.09 -18.59 6.94
CA TYR A 260 15.14 -17.48 6.01
C TYR A 260 16.26 -16.52 6.44
N ARG A 261 17.47 -16.76 5.91
CA ARG A 261 18.54 -15.75 5.86
C ARG A 261 18.07 -14.59 4.99
N LEU A 262 17.83 -13.43 5.59
CA LEU A 262 17.70 -12.17 4.88
C LEU A 262 19.06 -11.81 4.26
N PHE A 263 19.22 -12.11 2.97
CA PHE A 263 20.29 -11.55 2.16
C PHE A 263 19.99 -10.06 1.93
N ILE A 264 20.65 -9.21 2.71
CA ILE A 264 20.83 -7.80 2.38
C ILE A 264 21.88 -7.75 1.28
N CYS A 265 21.45 -7.59 0.03
CA CYS A 265 22.36 -7.31 -1.06
C CYS A 265 22.84 -5.85 -0.92
N GLN A 266 24.03 -5.67 -0.37
CA GLN A 266 24.81 -4.44 -0.49
C GLN A 266 24.87 -4.03 -1.96
N LYS A 267 24.54 -2.78 -2.25
CA LYS A 267 24.89 -2.11 -3.50
C LYS A 267 25.57 -0.79 -3.15
N GLU A 268 26.77 -0.91 -2.59
CA GLU A 268 27.76 0.18 -2.59
C GLU A 268 28.80 -0.10 -3.69
N LYS A 269 29.18 0.97 -4.39
CA LYS A 269 30.18 1.06 -5.47
C LYS A 269 29.73 0.52 -6.83
N LEU A 270 29.17 1.41 -7.65
CA LEU A 270 29.52 1.60 -9.06
C LEU A 270 29.02 2.99 -9.50
N LEU A 271 29.67 4.01 -8.94
CA LEU A 271 29.73 5.38 -9.45
C LEU A 271 31.18 5.83 -9.31
N LYS A 272 32.01 5.37 -10.25
CA LYS A 272 33.19 6.03 -10.81
C LYS A 272 33.31 5.52 -12.25
#